data_AF-A0A0F0KTI3-F1
#
_entry.id   AF-A0A0F0KTI3-F1
#
_cell.length_a   1.000
_cell.length_b   1.000
_cell.length_c   1.000
_cell.angle_alpha   90.00
_cell.angle_beta   90.00
_cell.angle_gamma   90.00
#
_symmetry.space_group_name_H-M   'P 1'
#
loop_
_entity.id
_entity.type
_entity.pdbx_description
1 polymer ?
#
loop_
_entity_poly.entity_id
_entity_poly.type
_entity_poly.pdbx_seq_one_letter_code
_entity_poly.pdbx_strand_id
1 'polypeptide(L)'
;MTEQPTRLIRVFDESDVVFTVINDGGENEGEKFVDALQEQDKAKFRRYFEWLKNGHHIKSPENMRYISGDDPKDRGAVVHELKTHRQGGRRLYVVHFEGRWYVTHGDRKGGDKQVVKNAKRAFAIFWGGYGEGEADGTVSDQ
;
A
#
# COMPACT_ATOMS: atom_id res chain seq x y z
N MET A 1 20.35 14.09 -5.89
CA MET A 1 19.92 13.11 -4.88
C MET A 1 19.63 11.83 -5.63
N THR A 2 20.40 10.78 -5.38
CA THR A 2 20.22 9.47 -6.01
C THR A 2 18.99 8.82 -5.40
N GLU A 3 17.91 8.74 -6.18
CA GLU A 3 16.75 7.88 -5.89
C GLU A 3 17.30 6.47 -5.63
N GLN A 4 17.36 6.03 -4.38
CA GLN A 4 17.65 4.62 -4.14
C GLN A 4 16.43 3.85 -4.65
N PRO A 5 16.63 2.83 -5.52
CA PRO A 5 15.51 2.07 -6.01
C PRO A 5 14.85 1.38 -4.83
N THR A 6 13.58 1.71 -4.61
CA THR A 6 12.66 0.94 -3.77
C THR A 6 12.94 -0.54 -3.99
N ARG A 7 13.38 -1.26 -2.94
CA ARG A 7 13.71 -2.69 -3.10
C ARG A 7 12.41 -3.48 -3.13
N LEU A 8 12.21 -4.21 -4.22
CA LEU A 8 11.01 -4.99 -4.48
C LEU A 8 11.29 -6.48 -4.28
N ILE A 9 10.40 -7.16 -3.56
CA ILE A 9 10.43 -8.62 -3.43
C ILE A 9 9.17 -9.16 -4.12
N ARG A 10 9.32 -10.16 -4.99
CA ARG A 10 8.16 -10.82 -5.62
C ARG A 10 7.37 -11.57 -4.56
N VAL A 11 6.04 -11.43 -4.59
CA VAL A 11 5.16 -12.23 -3.71
C VAL A 11 5.08 -13.68 -4.18
N PHE A 12 5.25 -13.92 -5.49
CA PHE A 12 5.27 -15.22 -6.13
C PHE A 12 6.53 -15.32 -7.01
N ASP A 13 7.36 -16.32 -6.81
CA ASP A 13 8.64 -16.44 -7.53
C ASP A 13 8.46 -16.48 -9.05
N GLU A 14 7.35 -17.07 -9.51
CA GLU A 14 6.99 -17.25 -10.91
C GLU A 14 6.28 -16.05 -11.56
N SER A 15 6.07 -14.93 -10.85
CA SER A 15 5.31 -13.79 -11.38
C SER A 15 5.88 -12.42 -10.99
N ASP A 16 5.85 -11.49 -11.94
CA ASP A 16 6.25 -10.08 -11.78
C ASP A 16 5.04 -9.13 -11.68
N VAL A 17 3.87 -9.64 -11.26
CA VAL A 17 2.64 -8.84 -11.16
C VAL A 17 2.43 -8.28 -9.76
N VAL A 18 2.83 -9.01 -8.71
CA VAL A 18 2.61 -8.61 -7.31
C VAL A 18 3.94 -8.61 -6.56
N PHE A 19 4.30 -7.45 -6.02
CA PHE A 19 5.49 -7.24 -5.22
C PHE A 19 5.12 -6.78 -3.82
N THR A 20 6.00 -7.04 -2.87
CA THR A 20 6.03 -6.33 -1.60
C THR A 20 7.21 -5.37 -1.58
N VAL A 21 7.02 -4.22 -0.94
CA VAL A 21 7.94 -3.09 -0.96
C VAL A 21 8.74 -3.07 0.34
N ILE A 22 10.07 -2.97 0.23
CA ILE A 22 10.94 -2.64 1.34
C ILE A 22 11.06 -1.11 1.41
N ASN A 23 10.66 -0.52 2.54
CA ASN A 23 10.73 0.91 2.77
C ASN A 23 12.19 1.41 2.92
N ASP A 24 12.39 2.73 3.02
CA ASP A 24 13.72 3.34 3.18
C ASP A 24 14.45 2.92 4.47
N GLY A 25 13.70 2.48 5.48
CA GLY A 25 14.22 1.89 6.71
C GLY A 25 14.70 0.45 6.56
N GLY A 26 14.59 -0.14 5.36
CA GLY A 26 14.96 -1.54 5.11
C GLY A 26 13.90 -2.55 5.57
N GLU A 27 12.68 -2.11 5.87
CA GLU A 27 11.63 -2.98 6.38
C GLU A 27 10.57 -3.33 5.35
N ASN A 28 10.16 -4.60 5.35
CA ASN A 28 9.01 -5.09 4.59
C ASN A 28 7.73 -5.07 5.45
N GLU A 29 7.15 -3.88 5.64
CA GLU A 29 6.00 -3.70 6.52
C GLU A 29 4.75 -4.46 6.07
N GLY A 30 4.54 -4.58 4.75
CA GLY A 30 3.42 -5.33 4.18
C GLY A 30 3.47 -6.82 4.55
N GLU A 31 4.63 -7.44 4.39
CA GLU A 31 4.84 -8.84 4.78
C GLU A 31 4.74 -9.03 6.29
N LYS A 32 5.46 -8.22 7.09
CA LYS A 32 5.38 -8.26 8.56
C LYS A 32 3.93 -8.16 9.05
N PHE A 33 3.13 -7.28 8.46
CA PHE A 33 1.72 -7.15 8.78
C PHE A 33 0.95 -8.44 8.49
N VAL A 34 1.08 -8.99 7.28
CA VAL A 34 0.36 -10.22 6.87
C VAL A 34 0.76 -11.42 7.71
N ASP A 35 2.04 -11.56 8.04
CA ASP A 35 2.56 -12.66 8.85
C ASP A 35 2.13 -12.59 10.32
N ALA A 36 1.87 -11.39 10.84
CA ALA A 36 1.33 -11.19 12.18
C ALA A 36 -0.18 -11.44 12.28
N LEU A 37 -0.87 -11.71 11.18
CA LEU A 37 -2.31 -12.01 11.17
C LEU A 37 -2.58 -13.47 11.57
N GLN A 38 -3.81 -13.72 12.00
CA GLN A 38 -4.28 -15.10 12.14
C GLN A 38 -4.42 -15.76 10.76
N GLU A 39 -4.25 -17.09 10.73
CA GLU A 39 -4.24 -17.91 9.51
C GLU A 39 -5.38 -17.62 8.54
N GLN A 40 -6.57 -17.34 9.05
CA GLN A 40 -7.74 -17.06 8.21
C GLN A 40 -7.64 -15.72 7.46
N ASP A 41 -7.15 -14.67 8.11
CA ASP A 41 -6.93 -13.37 7.46
C ASP A 41 -5.70 -13.43 6.55
N LYS A 42 -4.65 -14.15 6.96
CA LYS A 42 -3.47 -14.44 6.14
C LYS A 42 -3.85 -15.14 4.84
N ALA A 43 -4.62 -16.22 4.91
CA ALA A 43 -5.13 -16.95 3.76
C ALA A 43 -6.00 -16.07 2.85
N LYS A 44 -6.83 -15.19 3.43
CA LYS A 44 -7.66 -14.26 2.66
C LYS A 44 -6.83 -13.24 1.89
N PHE A 45 -5.79 -12.65 2.48
CA PHE A 45 -4.87 -11.77 1.75
C PHE A 45 -4.06 -12.51 0.69
N ARG A 46 -3.58 -13.73 0.97
CA ARG A 46 -2.91 -14.57 -0.04
C ARG A 46 -3.82 -14.82 -1.24
N ARG A 47 -5.11 -15.11 -1.01
CA ARG A 47 -6.10 -15.26 -2.09
C ARG A 47 -6.29 -13.98 -2.90
N TYR A 48 -6.28 -12.80 -2.26
CA TYR A 48 -6.30 -11.55 -2.99
C TYR A 48 -5.06 -11.36 -3.86
N PHE A 49 -3.87 -11.71 -3.38
CA PHE A 49 -2.66 -11.62 -4.21
C PHE A 49 -2.74 -12.53 -5.43
N GLU A 50 -3.27 -13.75 -5.29
CA GLU A 50 -3.55 -14.63 -6.45
C GLU A 50 -4.53 -13.99 -7.43
N TRP A 51 -5.58 -13.35 -6.92
CA TRP A 51 -6.55 -12.66 -7.76
C TRP A 51 -5.94 -11.47 -8.51
N LEU A 52 -5.14 -10.65 -7.84
CA LEU A 52 -4.39 -9.56 -8.47
C LEU A 52 -3.43 -10.12 -9.54
N LYS A 53 -2.67 -11.17 -9.21
CA LYS A 53 -1.75 -11.85 -10.14
C LYS A 53 -2.45 -12.27 -11.43
N ASN A 54 -3.63 -12.87 -11.30
CA ASN A 54 -4.37 -13.45 -12.43
C ASN A 54 -5.36 -12.47 -13.09
N GLY A 55 -5.40 -11.20 -12.66
CA GLY A 55 -6.36 -10.22 -13.15
C GLY A 55 -7.82 -10.52 -12.81
N HIS A 56 -8.07 -11.32 -11.76
CA HIS A 56 -9.42 -11.60 -11.30
C HIS A 56 -10.03 -10.40 -10.57
N HIS A 57 -11.34 -10.22 -10.75
CA HIS A 57 -12.09 -9.16 -10.10
C HIS A 57 -12.21 -9.40 -8.58
N ILE A 58 -11.77 -8.41 -7.79
CA ILE A 58 -11.99 -8.35 -6.34
C ILE A 58 -13.14 -7.38 -6.07
N LYS A 59 -14.18 -7.85 -5.38
CA LYS A 59 -15.42 -7.07 -5.16
C LYS A 59 -15.13 -5.69 -4.54
N SER A 60 -15.59 -4.64 -5.21
CA SER A 60 -15.50 -3.24 -4.76
C SER A 60 -16.87 -2.68 -4.37
N PRO A 61 -16.98 -1.89 -3.27
CA PRO A 61 -15.90 -1.47 -2.38
C PRO A 61 -15.63 -2.42 -1.20
N GLU A 62 -16.29 -3.58 -1.13
CA GLU A 62 -16.35 -4.40 0.10
C GLU A 62 -15.02 -5.08 0.43
N ASN A 63 -14.36 -5.67 -0.57
CA ASN A 63 -13.11 -6.42 -0.42
C ASN A 63 -11.90 -5.63 -0.92
N MET A 64 -12.10 -4.73 -1.88
CA MET A 64 -11.09 -3.80 -2.40
C MET A 64 -11.73 -2.43 -2.60
N ARG A 65 -11.08 -1.36 -2.15
CA ARG A 65 -11.55 0.01 -2.42
C ARG A 65 -10.43 0.84 -3.00
N TYR A 66 -10.70 1.47 -4.14
CA TYR A 66 -9.88 2.57 -4.66
C TYR A 66 -9.95 3.76 -3.70
N ILE A 67 -8.81 4.37 -3.40
CA ILE A 67 -8.71 5.56 -2.58
C ILE A 67 -8.34 6.72 -3.51
N SER A 68 -9.23 7.70 -3.62
CA SER A 68 -8.95 8.93 -4.36
C SER A 68 -7.81 9.69 -3.69
N GLY A 69 -6.77 9.97 -4.46
CA GLY A 69 -5.62 10.76 -4.05
C GLY A 69 -4.68 10.94 -5.22
N ASP A 70 -4.00 12.07 -5.25
CA ASP A 70 -3.06 12.40 -6.32
C ASP A 70 -1.75 11.65 -6.08
N ASP A 71 -1.24 11.04 -7.14
CA ASP A 71 0.12 10.50 -7.17
C ASP A 71 1.10 11.67 -7.00
N PRO A 72 1.93 11.72 -5.95
CA PRO A 72 2.87 12.83 -5.74
C PRO A 72 3.91 12.99 -6.85
N LYS A 73 4.14 11.95 -7.65
CA LYS A 73 5.07 12.01 -8.78
C LYS A 73 4.36 12.29 -10.11
N ASP A 74 3.02 12.40 -10.10
CA ASP A 74 2.17 12.59 -11.28
C ASP A 74 2.47 11.59 -12.41
N ARG A 75 2.67 10.31 -12.05
CA ARG A 75 2.95 9.22 -13.00
C ARG A 75 1.77 8.28 -13.19
N GLY A 76 0.67 8.51 -12.48
CA GLY A 76 -0.56 7.72 -12.57
C GLY A 76 -0.59 6.50 -11.66
N ALA A 77 0.25 6.45 -10.61
CA ALA A 77 0.13 5.44 -9.58
C ALA A 77 -1.17 5.66 -8.77
N VAL A 78 -1.86 4.58 -8.41
CA VAL A 78 -3.12 4.66 -7.66
C VAL A 78 -3.13 3.74 -6.44
N VAL A 79 -3.73 4.20 -5.34
CA VAL A 79 -3.80 3.43 -4.10
C VAL A 79 -5.13 2.70 -3.99
N HIS A 80 -5.05 1.43 -3.58
CA HIS A 80 -6.19 0.64 -3.16
C HIS A 80 -5.98 0.10 -1.75
N GLU A 81 -7.08 -0.12 -1.02
CA GLU A 81 -7.08 -0.94 0.19
C GLU A 81 -7.76 -2.29 -0.06
N LEU A 82 -7.08 -3.37 0.31
CA LEU A 82 -7.64 -4.71 0.44
C LEU A 82 -8.18 -4.92 1.85
N LYS A 83 -9.31 -5.61 1.96
CA LYS A 83 -10.12 -5.63 3.18
C LYS A 83 -10.38 -7.04 3.68
N THR A 84 -10.16 -7.25 4.96
CA THR A 84 -10.82 -8.33 5.71
C THR A 84 -11.76 -7.71 6.75
N HIS A 85 -12.86 -8.41 7.05
CA HIS A 85 -13.90 -7.93 7.95
C HIS A 85 -13.85 -8.59 9.33
N ARG A 86 -12.95 -9.57 9.53
CA ARG A 86 -12.81 -10.27 10.80
C ARG A 86 -12.09 -9.38 11.81
N GLN A 87 -12.39 -9.60 13.10
CA GLN A 87 -11.69 -8.99 14.24
C GLN A 87 -11.50 -7.47 14.16
N GLY A 88 -12.60 -6.75 13.93
CA GLY A 88 -12.58 -5.29 13.81
C GLY A 88 -12.12 -4.79 12.44
N GLY A 89 -11.76 -5.69 11.53
CA GLY A 89 -11.34 -5.39 10.17
C GLY A 89 -9.85 -5.09 10.05
N ARG A 90 -9.26 -5.58 8.97
CA ARG A 90 -7.87 -5.32 8.58
C ARG A 90 -7.86 -4.70 7.19
N ARG A 91 -6.90 -3.79 6.99
CA ARG A 91 -6.66 -3.09 5.73
C ARG A 91 -5.22 -3.37 5.32
N LEU A 92 -5.02 -3.76 4.08
CA LEU A 92 -3.71 -3.83 3.46
C LEU A 92 -3.68 -2.87 2.28
N TYR A 93 -2.72 -1.96 2.25
CA TYR A 93 -2.63 -0.92 1.24
C TYR A 93 -1.69 -1.37 0.13
N VAL A 94 -2.19 -1.29 -1.10
CA VAL A 94 -1.47 -1.65 -2.31
C VAL A 94 -1.49 -0.48 -3.29
N VAL A 95 -0.38 -0.28 -4.01
CA VAL A 95 -0.30 0.66 -5.12
C VAL A 95 -0.43 -0.12 -6.43
N HIS A 96 -1.22 0.37 -7.37
CA HIS A 96 -1.25 -0.11 -8.75
C HIS A 96 -0.53 0.89 -9.64
N PHE A 97 0.46 0.42 -10.38
CA PHE A 97 1.26 1.25 -11.27
C PHE A 97 1.81 0.38 -12.42
N GLU A 98 1.70 0.85 -13.66
CA GLU A 98 2.19 0.15 -14.87
C GLU A 98 1.75 -1.33 -14.96
N GLY A 99 0.51 -1.63 -14.55
CA GLY A 99 -0.05 -2.99 -14.60
C GLY A 99 0.41 -3.93 -13.49
N ARG A 100 1.14 -3.40 -12.48
CA ARG A 100 1.68 -4.16 -11.35
C ARG A 100 1.11 -3.68 -10.03
N TRP A 101 1.16 -4.55 -9.04
CA TRP A 101 0.66 -4.34 -7.69
C TRP A 101 1.80 -4.35 -6.67
N TYR A 102 1.83 -3.35 -5.80
CA TYR A 102 2.88 -3.14 -4.82
C TYR A 102 2.29 -3.07 -3.43
N VAL A 103 2.50 -4.12 -2.64
CA VAL A 103 2.09 -4.20 -1.23
C VAL A 103 3.02 -3.35 -0.38
N THR A 104 2.47 -2.37 0.33
CA THR A 104 3.26 -1.38 1.08
C THR A 104 3.23 -1.68 2.58
N HIS A 105 2.06 -1.64 3.19
CA HIS A 105 1.85 -1.83 4.62
C HIS A 105 0.39 -2.20 4.90
N GLY A 106 0.11 -2.63 6.13
CA GLY A 106 -1.24 -2.83 6.61
C GLY A 106 -1.54 -2.07 7.90
N ASP A 107 -2.82 -1.98 8.22
CA ASP A 107 -3.34 -1.32 9.40
C ASP A 107 -4.64 -2.00 9.87
N ARG A 108 -5.05 -1.71 11.11
CA ARG A 108 -6.41 -2.03 11.56
C ARG A 108 -7.41 -1.08 10.87
N LYS A 109 -8.67 -1.49 10.82
CA LYS A 109 -9.74 -0.61 10.30
C LYS A 109 -9.78 0.68 11.12
N GLY A 110 -9.50 1.81 10.46
CA GLY A 110 -9.66 3.16 11.00
C GLY A 110 -10.84 3.90 10.35
N GLY A 111 -11.02 5.17 10.76
CA GLY A 111 -11.92 6.11 10.10
C GLY A 111 -11.33 6.70 8.81
N ASP A 112 -12.08 7.53 8.11
CA ASP A 112 -11.69 8.02 6.77
C ASP A 112 -10.41 8.88 6.77
N LYS A 113 -10.18 9.69 7.81
CA LYS A 113 -8.90 10.43 7.96
C LYS A 113 -7.70 9.50 8.00
N GLN A 114 -7.83 8.34 8.67
CA GLN A 114 -6.77 7.34 8.75
C GLN A 114 -6.55 6.67 7.38
N VAL A 115 -7.62 6.43 6.61
CA VAL A 115 -7.53 5.90 5.25
C VAL A 115 -6.75 6.83 4.33
N VAL A 116 -7.04 8.14 4.37
CA VAL A 116 -6.31 9.15 3.59
C VAL A 116 -4.84 9.22 4.01
N LYS A 117 -4.56 9.19 5.32
CA LYS A 117 -3.18 9.16 5.85
C LYS A 117 -2.41 7.93 5.34
N ASN A 118 -3.03 6.76 5.39
CA ASN A 118 -2.41 5.53 4.91
C ASN A 118 -2.23 5.51 3.40
N ALA A 119 -3.10 6.16 2.62
CA ALA A 119 -2.90 6.30 1.18
C ALA A 119 -1.66 7.16 0.84
N LYS A 120 -1.50 8.32 1.50
CA LYS A 120 -0.28 9.14 1.38
C LYS A 120 0.96 8.35 1.78
N ARG A 121 0.87 7.57 2.86
CA ARG A 121 1.95 6.68 3.32
C ARG A 121 2.28 5.59 2.31
N ALA A 122 1.27 4.99 1.66
CA ALA A 122 1.49 3.99 0.63
C ALA A 122 2.32 4.55 -0.53
N PHE A 123 2.00 5.77 -1.00
CA PHE A 123 2.83 6.45 -1.99
C PHE A 123 4.25 6.73 -1.46
N ALA A 124 4.39 7.19 -0.22
CA ALA A 124 5.69 7.42 0.39
C ALA A 124 6.56 6.15 0.39
N ILE A 125 6.00 5.01 0.81
CA ILE A 125 6.71 3.73 0.82
C ILE A 125 7.04 3.29 -0.62
N PHE A 126 6.09 3.42 -1.54
CA PHE A 126 6.26 3.00 -2.93
C PHE A 126 7.36 3.78 -3.66
N TRP A 127 7.38 5.10 -3.49
CA TRP A 127 8.33 5.99 -4.16
C TRP A 127 9.66 6.18 -3.43
N GLY A 128 9.86 5.56 -2.24
CA GLY A 128 11.10 5.70 -1.47
C GLY A 128 11.23 7.07 -0.80
N GLY A 129 10.13 7.56 -0.21
CA GLY A 129 10.05 8.79 0.56
C GLY A 129 9.22 9.90 -0.10
N TYR A 130 8.49 10.65 0.73
CA TYR A 130 8.24 12.06 0.46
C TYR A 130 9.45 12.82 1.03
N GLY A 131 10.13 13.64 0.23
CA GLY A 131 10.90 14.73 0.82
C GLY A 131 9.96 15.54 1.71
N GLU A 132 10.37 15.80 2.94
CA GLU A 132 9.68 16.73 3.83
C GLU A 132 9.56 18.07 3.11
N GLY A 133 8.38 18.36 2.57
CA GLY A 133 7.95 19.67 2.16
C GLY A 133 7.01 20.20 3.25
N GLU A 134 7.62 20.70 4.32
CA GLU A 134 7.12 21.70 5.26
C GLU A 134 5.60 21.79 5.42
N ALA A 135 5.12 21.18 6.49
CA ALA A 135 4.22 21.92 7.37
C ALA A 135 5.07 22.91 8.16
N ASP A 136 5.35 24.10 7.61
CA ASP A 136 5.74 25.24 8.43
C ASP A 136 4.88 26.45 8.06
N GLY A 137 3.88 26.68 8.92
CA GLY A 137 3.24 27.98 9.01
C GLY A 137 4.16 28.91 9.77
N THR A 138 5.15 29.47 9.09
CA THR A 138 5.83 30.68 9.56
C THR A 138 5.22 31.89 8.86
N VAL A 139 4.30 32.53 9.59
CA VAL A 139 3.93 33.92 9.33
C VAL A 139 5.19 34.75 9.56
N SER A 140 5.78 35.30 8.51
CA SER A 140 6.68 36.43 8.62
C SER A 140 5.94 37.63 8.07
N ASP A 141 5.41 38.43 9.00
CA ASP A 141 4.99 39.80 8.73
C ASP A 141 6.22 40.60 8.26
N GLN A 142 6.09 41.25 7.10
CA GLN A 142 6.81 42.46 6.76
C GLN A 142 5.89 43.66 6.99
#